data_AF-A0A1Y1WZ73-F1
#
_entry.id   AF-A0A1Y1WZ73-F1
#
_cell.length_a   1.000
_cell.length_b   1.000
_cell.length_c   1.000
_cell.angle_alpha   90.00
_cell.angle_beta   90.00
_cell.angle_gamma   90.00
#
_symmetry.space_group_name_H-M   'P 1'
#
loop_
_entity.id
_entity.type
_entity.pdbx_description
1 polymer ?
#
loop_
_entity_poly.entity_id
_entity_poly.type
_entity_poly.pdbx_seq_one_letter_code
_entity_poly.pdbx_strand_id
1 'polypeptide(L)'
;MKNITFLILFLFIILVRGEIVEDDHETKHINMLDEYLPECMVLLRKNGDFPLGDEVKQISFYGNGIRKTSKGGTGSGEVNSRYFENIEQAFTNAGFEILTKDYLDAYDKEYEKAYKKLKNEVLIKILKNPMSGIMNTLGATIQEPEYNVNIPSEGDVAIYVLSRISGEGSDRRYVKGEFHLTDTERKIILTLARGYKKFMLVFNTGGVMDLTGLDEVKNILVLSQLGVNTSKALVDVIQGKSYPSGKLTTTWTKKEDYPEIGTFGGVYDTDYKEGIYVGYRYFDTANVDVMYPFGFGLGYTEFNYTLESVNLVNDEVKLKASVKNTGNFKGKEVLEVYLTKPINKLDEPYQVLVGFEKSKELIPEEEEELTLNFKLSDFASYYANNATYILDKGDYIVRLGNSSRNTIPCAVITIESEIVVKQLHNKLTENGFEDVKLGIESSRPTEDLSNVQKFILDGNSIETEFITYDKTFEIPDE
;
A
#
# COMPACT_ATOMS: atom_id res chain seq x y z
N MET A 1 38.43 3.03 -23.47
CA MET A 1 38.22 1.58 -23.66
C MET A 1 38.59 0.73 -22.44
N LYS A 2 39.68 1.00 -21.69
CA LYS A 2 40.04 0.22 -20.49
C LYS A 2 39.11 0.36 -19.27
N ASN A 3 38.35 1.46 -19.16
CA ASN A 3 37.42 1.67 -18.03
C ASN A 3 36.03 1.06 -18.23
N ILE A 4 35.67 0.64 -19.45
CA ILE A 4 34.38 -0.04 -19.72
C ILE A 4 34.50 -1.53 -19.40
N THR A 5 35.70 -2.09 -19.58
CA THR A 5 35.98 -3.49 -19.25
C THR A 5 35.92 -3.75 -17.75
N PHE A 6 36.26 -2.76 -16.89
CA PHE A 6 36.20 -2.92 -15.43
C PHE A 6 34.77 -2.93 -14.90
N LEU A 7 33.86 -2.15 -15.50
CA LEU A 7 32.43 -2.14 -15.15
C LEU A 7 31.73 -3.43 -15.61
N ILE A 8 32.14 -4.00 -16.74
CA ILE A 8 31.62 -5.29 -17.24
C ILE A 8 32.19 -6.47 -16.44
N LEU A 9 33.41 -6.37 -15.91
CA LEU A 9 34.02 -7.43 -15.09
C LEU A 9 33.42 -7.49 -13.68
N PHE A 10 32.98 -6.35 -13.11
CA PHE A 10 32.24 -6.34 -11.84
C PHE A 10 30.86 -7.00 -11.96
N LEU A 11 30.29 -7.05 -13.17
CA LEU A 11 29.05 -7.79 -13.47
C LEU A 11 29.26 -9.29 -13.75
N PHE A 12 30.50 -9.80 -13.83
CA PHE A 12 30.79 -11.18 -14.26
C PHE A 12 31.48 -12.07 -13.22
N ILE A 13 31.79 -11.57 -12.01
CA ILE A 13 32.36 -12.37 -10.91
C ILE A 13 31.25 -12.68 -9.90
N ILE A 14 30.30 -13.52 -10.28
CA ILE A 14 29.48 -14.31 -9.34
C ILE A 14 29.30 -15.69 -9.97
N LEU A 15 30.33 -16.53 -9.91
CA LEU A 15 30.23 -17.96 -10.24
C LEU A 15 31.46 -18.69 -9.66
N VAL A 16 31.53 -18.72 -8.34
CA VAL A 16 32.25 -19.77 -7.62
C VAL A 16 31.25 -20.33 -6.60
N ARG A 17 30.68 -21.50 -6.92
CA ARG A 17 29.93 -22.33 -5.97
C ARG A 17 30.92 -22.87 -4.95
N GLY A 18 31.16 -22.10 -3.88
CA GLY A 18 31.64 -22.61 -2.61
C GLY A 18 30.48 -23.26 -1.86
N GLU A 19 30.79 -24.21 -0.98
CA GLU A 19 29.82 -24.78 -0.05
C GLU A 19 29.08 -23.67 0.72
N ILE A 20 27.75 -23.76 0.78
CA ILE A 20 26.90 -22.83 1.51
C ILE A 20 27.18 -23.05 2.99
N VAL A 21 28.05 -22.22 3.57
CA VAL A 21 28.11 -22.09 5.03
C VAL A 21 26.92 -21.23 5.41
N GLU A 22 25.93 -21.84 6.08
CA GLU A 22 24.84 -21.10 6.74
C GLU A 22 25.47 -20.04 7.64
N ASP A 23 25.11 -18.78 7.40
CA ASP A 23 25.48 -17.67 8.28
C ASP A 23 24.35 -17.55 9.30
N ASP A 24 24.64 -17.87 10.56
CA ASP A 24 23.69 -17.77 11.68
C ASP A 24 23.03 -16.39 11.75
N HIS A 25 23.74 -15.33 11.35
CA HIS A 25 23.22 -13.96 11.32
C HIS A 25 22.13 -13.78 10.26
N GLU A 26 22.39 -14.21 9.02
CA GLU A 26 21.43 -14.13 7.90
C GLU A 26 20.17 -14.93 8.21
N THR A 27 20.33 -16.17 8.66
CA THR A 27 19.20 -17.06 9.01
C THR A 27 18.36 -16.47 10.14
N LYS A 28 19.01 -15.95 11.20
CA LYS A 28 18.30 -15.31 12.32
C LYS A 28 17.49 -14.10 11.86
N HIS A 29 18.05 -13.24 11.02
CA HIS A 29 17.36 -12.03 10.55
C HIS A 29 16.22 -12.34 9.60
N ILE A 30 16.39 -13.34 8.73
CA ILE A 30 15.31 -13.78 7.83
C ILE A 30 14.15 -14.36 8.64
N ASN A 31 14.42 -15.22 9.61
CA ASN A 31 13.40 -15.83 10.46
C ASN A 31 12.68 -14.81 11.38
N MET A 32 13.36 -13.73 11.77
CA MET A 32 12.74 -12.66 12.57
C MET A 32 11.59 -11.97 11.83
N LEU A 33 11.60 -11.95 10.49
CA LEU A 33 10.56 -11.29 9.71
C LEU A 33 9.27 -12.10 9.61
N ASP A 34 9.34 -13.43 9.80
CA ASP A 34 8.22 -14.35 9.53
C ASP A 34 6.93 -13.99 10.27
N GLU A 35 7.02 -13.48 11.49
CA GLU A 35 5.84 -13.07 12.27
C GLU A 35 5.20 -11.78 11.76
N TYR A 36 5.97 -10.91 11.08
CA TYR A 36 5.51 -9.60 10.61
C TYR A 36 5.02 -9.62 9.17
N LEU A 37 5.56 -10.49 8.31
CA LEU A 37 5.24 -10.49 6.88
C LEU A 37 3.73 -10.66 6.58
N PRO A 38 2.99 -11.54 7.27
CA PRO A 38 1.53 -11.64 7.08
C PRO A 38 0.80 -10.33 7.41
N GLU A 39 1.31 -9.53 8.34
CA GLU A 39 0.73 -8.23 8.69
C GLU A 39 0.94 -7.16 7.62
N CYS A 40 1.85 -7.39 6.66
CA CYS A 40 2.05 -6.53 5.49
C CYS A 40 1.09 -6.86 4.34
N MET A 41 0.34 -7.96 4.43
CA MET A 41 -0.64 -8.34 3.41
C MET A 41 -1.99 -7.69 3.67
N VAL A 42 -2.69 -7.31 2.60
CA VAL A 42 -4.01 -6.68 2.67
C VAL A 42 -5.04 -7.55 1.98
N LEU A 43 -6.04 -8.04 2.72
CA LEU A 43 -7.17 -8.76 2.13
C LEU A 43 -8.24 -7.75 1.69
N LEU A 44 -8.51 -7.69 0.38
CA LEU A 44 -9.46 -6.74 -0.19
C LEU A 44 -10.88 -7.30 -0.27
N ARG A 45 -11.02 -8.60 -0.52
CA ARG A 45 -12.30 -9.31 -0.55
C ARG A 45 -12.16 -10.68 0.09
N LYS A 46 -13.24 -11.13 0.72
CA LYS A 46 -13.37 -12.49 1.26
C LYS A 46 -14.81 -13.00 1.12
N ASN A 47 -14.97 -14.32 1.06
CA ASN A 47 -16.28 -15.00 1.13
C ASN A 47 -16.35 -16.11 2.18
N GLY A 48 -15.29 -16.31 2.98
CA GLY A 48 -15.21 -17.38 3.98
C GLY A 48 -14.57 -18.68 3.50
N ASP A 49 -14.14 -18.78 2.22
CA ASP A 49 -13.47 -19.99 1.70
C ASP A 49 -12.06 -20.21 2.25
N PHE A 50 -11.41 -19.12 2.69
CA PHE A 50 -10.03 -19.06 3.19
C PHE A 50 -10.01 -18.59 4.65
N PRO A 51 -9.06 -19.10 5.47
CA PRO A 51 -7.95 -19.99 5.10
C PRO A 51 -8.41 -21.43 4.79
N LEU A 52 -7.58 -22.19 4.10
CA LEU A 52 -7.90 -23.56 3.67
C LEU A 52 -7.76 -24.60 4.78
N GLY A 53 -6.99 -24.29 5.83
CA GLY A 53 -6.57 -25.25 6.85
C GLY A 53 -5.47 -26.20 6.34
N ASP A 54 -5.02 -27.09 7.22
CA ASP A 54 -3.91 -28.02 6.92
C ASP A 54 -4.33 -29.26 6.11
N GLU A 55 -5.63 -29.57 6.04
CA GLU A 55 -6.13 -30.79 5.37
C GLU A 55 -6.13 -30.68 3.84
N VAL A 56 -6.25 -29.47 3.30
CA VAL A 56 -6.24 -29.24 1.85
C VAL A 56 -4.80 -29.22 1.36
N LYS A 57 -4.40 -30.25 0.61
CA LYS A 57 -3.05 -30.37 0.03
C LYS A 57 -3.00 -30.39 -1.49
N GLN A 58 -4.13 -30.37 -2.18
CA GLN A 58 -4.18 -30.30 -3.64
C GLN A 58 -4.61 -28.91 -4.09
N ILE A 59 -3.84 -28.31 -4.99
CA ILE A 59 -4.10 -26.93 -5.43
C ILE A 59 -3.75 -26.74 -6.90
N SER A 60 -4.60 -25.98 -7.59
CA SER A 60 -4.38 -25.54 -8.96
C SER A 60 -3.84 -24.12 -8.97
N PHE A 61 -2.71 -23.93 -9.66
CA PHE A 61 -2.00 -22.67 -9.73
C PHE A 61 -1.96 -22.10 -11.14
N TYR A 62 -2.20 -20.79 -11.21
CA TYR A 62 -2.22 -20.02 -12.45
C TYR A 62 -1.59 -18.64 -12.24
N GLY A 63 -1.28 -17.98 -13.36
CA GLY A 63 -0.69 -16.65 -13.36
C GLY A 63 0.84 -16.66 -13.27
N ASN A 64 1.42 -15.55 -13.69
CA ASN A 64 2.87 -15.38 -13.84
C ASN A 64 3.62 -15.46 -12.49
N GLY A 65 3.01 -14.95 -11.42
CA GLY A 65 3.64 -14.81 -10.11
C GLY A 65 3.92 -16.13 -9.40
N ILE A 66 3.37 -17.26 -9.88
CA ILE A 66 3.63 -18.58 -9.31
C ILE A 66 5.12 -18.97 -9.44
N ARG A 67 5.69 -18.76 -10.64
CA ARG A 67 7.10 -19.06 -10.94
C ARG A 67 7.97 -17.81 -11.12
N LYS A 68 7.34 -16.65 -11.36
CA LYS A 68 8.00 -15.33 -11.47
C LYS A 68 7.65 -14.45 -10.28
N THR A 69 7.64 -15.03 -9.09
CA THR A 69 7.40 -14.29 -7.84
C THR A 69 8.42 -13.17 -7.70
N SER A 70 7.95 -11.98 -7.36
CA SER A 70 8.78 -10.82 -7.07
C SER A 70 8.93 -10.65 -5.56
N LYS A 71 10.18 -10.56 -5.11
CA LYS A 71 10.54 -10.23 -3.71
C LYS A 71 10.60 -8.73 -3.45
N GLY A 72 10.63 -7.91 -4.49
CA GLY A 72 10.82 -6.45 -4.41
C GLY A 72 10.91 -5.79 -5.79
N GLY A 73 11.05 -4.47 -5.79
CA GLY A 73 11.29 -3.69 -7.01
C GLY A 73 12.69 -3.88 -7.59
N THR A 74 12.93 -3.27 -8.76
CA THR A 74 14.27 -3.22 -9.40
C THR A 74 15.05 -1.99 -8.94
N GLY A 75 16.34 -1.93 -9.27
CA GLY A 75 17.20 -0.77 -9.04
C GLY A 75 17.96 -0.87 -7.71
N SER A 76 18.24 0.26 -7.07
CA SER A 76 19.00 0.32 -5.82
C SER A 76 18.43 -0.52 -4.66
N GLY A 77 17.12 -0.81 -4.69
CA GLY A 77 16.45 -1.67 -3.71
C GLY A 77 16.63 -3.19 -3.94
N GLU A 78 17.29 -3.62 -5.01
CA GLU A 78 17.50 -5.04 -5.31
C GLU A 78 18.61 -5.62 -4.43
N VAL A 79 18.21 -6.25 -3.32
CA VAL A 79 19.12 -6.92 -2.39
C VAL A 79 19.52 -8.30 -2.91
N ASN A 80 20.82 -8.57 -3.02
CA ASN A 80 21.35 -9.89 -3.31
C ASN A 80 21.00 -10.86 -2.17
N SER A 81 20.35 -11.98 -2.50
CA SER A 81 19.94 -13.00 -1.53
C SER A 81 20.52 -14.35 -1.94
N ARG A 82 21.03 -15.13 -0.98
CA ARG A 82 21.59 -16.46 -1.27
C ARG A 82 20.55 -17.44 -1.78
N TYR A 83 19.31 -17.30 -1.31
CA TYR A 83 18.16 -18.09 -1.71
C TYR A 83 16.93 -17.20 -1.86
N PHE A 84 16.02 -17.64 -2.74
CA PHE A 84 14.68 -17.09 -2.86
C PHE A 84 13.81 -18.17 -3.50
N GLU A 85 12.83 -18.65 -2.75
CA GLU A 85 11.87 -19.65 -3.23
C GLU A 85 10.71 -18.94 -3.91
N ASN A 86 10.34 -19.39 -5.11
CA ASN A 86 9.08 -18.96 -5.72
C ASN A 86 7.87 -19.65 -5.04
N ILE A 87 6.67 -19.21 -5.39
CA ILE A 87 5.43 -19.71 -4.77
C ILE A 87 5.22 -21.20 -5.01
N GLU A 88 5.49 -21.73 -6.20
CA GLU A 88 5.37 -23.16 -6.47
C GLU A 88 6.29 -23.99 -5.55
N GLN A 89 7.55 -23.55 -5.39
CA GLN A 89 8.54 -24.21 -4.54
C GLN A 89 8.10 -24.18 -3.07
N ALA A 90 7.71 -23.02 -2.54
CA ALA A 90 7.28 -22.89 -1.15
C ALA A 90 6.06 -23.76 -0.83
N PHE A 91 5.06 -23.81 -1.71
CA PHE A 91 3.90 -24.69 -1.54
C PHE A 91 4.26 -26.17 -1.64
N THR A 92 5.12 -26.55 -2.59
CA THR A 92 5.61 -27.94 -2.70
C THR A 92 6.35 -28.36 -1.42
N ASN A 93 7.22 -27.50 -0.89
CA ASN A 93 7.94 -27.71 0.37
C ASN A 93 7.00 -27.83 1.58
N ALA A 94 5.86 -27.13 1.55
CA ALA A 94 4.81 -27.22 2.55
C ALA A 94 3.86 -28.42 2.37
N GLY A 95 4.17 -29.32 1.43
CA GLY A 95 3.47 -30.58 1.20
C GLY A 95 2.26 -30.47 0.26
N PHE A 96 2.12 -29.39 -0.50
CA PHE A 96 1.06 -29.30 -1.51
C PHE A 96 1.45 -30.05 -2.80
N GLU A 97 0.47 -30.75 -3.37
CA GLU A 97 0.48 -31.24 -4.74
C GLU A 97 -0.10 -30.16 -5.67
N ILE A 98 0.70 -29.73 -6.65
CA ILE A 98 0.31 -28.74 -7.64
C ILE A 98 -0.24 -29.46 -8.87
N LEU A 99 -1.53 -29.33 -9.13
CA LEU A 99 -2.24 -30.10 -10.16
C LEU A 99 -2.00 -29.59 -11.60
N THR A 100 -1.71 -28.29 -11.75
CA THR A 100 -1.68 -27.61 -13.05
C THR A 100 -0.26 -27.22 -13.51
N LYS A 101 0.72 -28.11 -13.28
CA LYS A 101 2.12 -27.85 -13.69
C LYS A 101 2.29 -27.72 -15.21
N ASP A 102 1.46 -28.41 -15.99
CA ASP A 102 1.42 -28.31 -17.45
C ASP A 102 1.05 -26.91 -17.94
N TYR A 103 0.09 -26.25 -17.29
CA TYR A 103 -0.23 -24.83 -17.52
C TYR A 103 0.98 -23.95 -17.25
N LEU A 104 1.65 -24.15 -16.10
CA LEU A 104 2.81 -23.36 -15.71
C LEU A 104 3.98 -23.54 -16.70
N ASP A 105 4.22 -24.77 -17.15
CA ASP A 105 5.24 -25.08 -18.17
C ASP A 105 4.91 -24.44 -19.53
N ALA A 106 3.63 -24.38 -19.90
CA ALA A 106 3.19 -23.71 -21.11
C ALA A 106 3.37 -22.19 -21.00
N TYR A 107 2.99 -21.60 -19.86
CA TYR A 107 3.18 -20.17 -19.59
C TYR A 107 4.67 -19.77 -19.61
N ASP A 108 5.56 -20.57 -18.99
CA ASP A 108 7.00 -20.28 -18.98
C ASP A 108 7.57 -20.15 -20.41
N LYS A 109 7.07 -20.92 -21.37
CA LYS A 109 7.48 -20.79 -22.78
C LYS A 109 7.07 -19.46 -23.40
N GLU A 110 5.89 -18.94 -23.04
CA GLU A 110 5.43 -17.62 -23.51
C GLU A 110 6.20 -16.49 -22.85
N TYR A 111 6.46 -16.61 -21.55
CA TYR A 111 7.32 -15.67 -20.82
C TYR A 111 8.72 -15.59 -21.42
N GLU A 112 9.36 -16.73 -21.72
CA GLU A 112 10.69 -16.77 -22.32
C GLU A 112 10.74 -16.08 -23.70
N LYS A 113 9.67 -16.17 -24.49
CA LYS A 113 9.56 -15.41 -25.76
C LYS A 113 9.50 -13.91 -25.49
N ALA A 114 8.67 -13.48 -24.53
CA ALA A 114 8.52 -12.07 -24.17
C ALA A 114 9.84 -11.50 -23.61
N TYR A 115 10.51 -12.24 -22.73
CA TYR A 115 11.80 -11.88 -22.17
C TYR A 115 12.88 -11.72 -23.25
N LYS A 116 13.00 -12.68 -24.17
CA LYS A 116 13.95 -12.59 -25.30
C LYS A 116 13.67 -11.38 -26.18
N LYS A 117 12.40 -11.07 -26.43
CA LYS A 117 12.00 -9.87 -27.18
C LYS A 117 12.45 -8.60 -26.46
N LEU A 118 12.13 -8.44 -25.17
CA LEU A 118 12.55 -7.28 -24.37
C LEU A 118 14.08 -7.14 -24.36
N LYS A 119 14.80 -8.24 -24.12
CA LYS A 119 16.27 -8.25 -24.11
C LYS A 119 16.85 -7.74 -25.43
N ASN A 120 16.30 -8.18 -26.56
CA ASN A 120 16.73 -7.74 -27.88
C ASN A 120 16.43 -6.24 -28.10
N GLU A 121 15.26 -5.76 -27.69
CA GLU A 121 14.90 -4.34 -27.77
C GLU A 121 15.84 -3.47 -26.94
N VAL A 122 16.16 -3.90 -25.72
CA VAL A 122 17.13 -3.24 -24.83
C VAL A 122 18.52 -3.22 -25.46
N LEU A 123 19.00 -4.34 -25.99
CA LEU A 123 20.29 -4.42 -26.68
C LEU A 123 20.37 -3.45 -27.87
N ILE A 124 19.31 -3.35 -28.68
CA ILE A 124 19.24 -2.41 -29.81
C ILE A 124 19.32 -0.96 -29.30
N LYS A 125 18.64 -0.62 -28.20
CA LYS A 125 18.71 0.72 -27.59
C LYS A 125 20.12 1.06 -27.11
N ILE A 126 20.79 0.13 -26.43
CA ILE A 126 22.18 0.29 -25.97
C ILE A 126 23.13 0.50 -27.16
N LEU A 127 22.98 -0.28 -28.23
CA LEU A 127 23.82 -0.13 -29.43
C LEU A 127 23.63 1.24 -30.12
N LYS A 128 22.42 1.80 -30.10
CA LYS A 128 22.12 3.11 -30.71
C LYS A 128 22.60 4.29 -29.86
N ASN A 129 22.47 4.21 -28.54
CA ASN A 129 22.92 5.26 -27.62
C ASN A 129 23.40 4.60 -26.32
N PRO A 130 24.71 4.39 -26.13
CA PRO A 130 25.23 3.61 -25.01
C PRO A 130 24.85 4.16 -23.63
N MET A 131 25.00 5.47 -23.39
CA MET A 131 24.71 6.07 -22.08
C MET A 131 23.20 6.08 -21.78
N SER A 132 22.37 6.55 -22.71
CA SER A 132 20.91 6.54 -22.54
C SER A 132 20.35 5.12 -22.49
N GLY A 133 20.90 4.22 -23.29
CA GLY A 133 20.51 2.81 -23.34
C GLY A 133 20.78 2.10 -22.02
N ILE A 134 21.92 2.37 -21.36
CA ILE A 134 22.23 1.83 -20.02
C ILE A 134 21.23 2.37 -18.99
N MET A 135 20.97 3.68 -18.95
CA MET A 135 20.00 4.25 -18.00
C MET A 135 18.59 3.70 -18.21
N ASN A 136 18.16 3.52 -19.47
CA ASN A 136 16.87 2.93 -19.79
C ASN A 136 16.75 1.45 -19.40
N THR A 137 17.84 0.75 -19.05
CA THR A 137 17.77 -0.64 -18.57
C THR A 137 17.34 -0.75 -17.12
N LEU A 138 17.54 0.30 -16.31
CA LEU A 138 17.21 0.29 -14.88
C LEU A 138 15.70 0.12 -14.65
N GLY A 139 14.90 0.74 -15.52
CA GLY A 139 13.44 0.65 -15.53
C GLY A 139 12.87 -0.37 -16.54
N ALA A 140 13.72 -1.20 -17.18
CA ALA A 140 13.24 -2.13 -18.19
C ALA A 140 12.58 -3.35 -17.55
N THR A 141 11.25 -3.30 -17.42
CA THR A 141 10.44 -4.42 -16.91
C THR A 141 9.73 -5.14 -18.05
N ILE A 142 9.40 -6.42 -17.83
CA ILE A 142 8.58 -7.19 -18.77
C ILE A 142 7.13 -6.75 -18.59
N GLN A 143 6.55 -6.18 -19.64
CA GLN A 143 5.11 -6.04 -19.75
C GLN A 143 4.50 -7.43 -20.00
N GLU A 144 3.49 -7.80 -19.21
CA GLU A 144 2.86 -9.11 -19.32
C GLU A 144 2.31 -9.32 -20.75
N PRO A 145 2.66 -10.43 -21.43
CA PRO A 145 2.20 -10.68 -22.79
C PRO A 145 0.74 -11.15 -22.82
N GLU A 146 0.09 -10.98 -23.98
CA GLU A 146 -1.06 -11.83 -24.32
C GLU A 146 -0.56 -13.22 -24.70
N TYR A 147 -1.28 -14.26 -24.28
CA TYR A 147 -0.91 -15.64 -24.57
C TYR A 147 -2.13 -16.54 -24.73
N ASN A 148 -1.93 -17.68 -25.36
CA ASN A 148 -2.99 -18.67 -25.55
C ASN A 148 -2.46 -20.05 -25.17
N VAL A 149 -2.71 -20.44 -23.93
CA VAL A 149 -2.35 -21.74 -23.37
C VAL A 149 -3.62 -22.46 -22.91
N ASN A 150 -3.57 -23.79 -22.87
CA ASN A 150 -4.66 -24.57 -22.29
C ASN A 150 -4.81 -24.24 -20.81
N ILE A 151 -6.03 -24.08 -20.32
CA ILE A 151 -6.34 -23.80 -18.91
C ILE A 151 -7.07 -25.04 -18.38
N PRO A 152 -6.32 -26.09 -17.97
CA PRO A 152 -6.94 -27.26 -17.36
C PRO A 152 -7.69 -26.83 -16.10
N SER A 153 -8.76 -27.53 -15.73
CA SER A 153 -9.49 -27.31 -14.48
C SER A 153 -9.46 -28.62 -13.70
N GLU A 154 -8.71 -28.66 -12.60
CA GLU A 154 -8.47 -29.86 -11.80
C GLU A 154 -8.55 -29.52 -10.32
N GLY A 155 -9.14 -30.41 -9.52
CA GLY A 155 -9.31 -30.18 -8.09
C GLY A 155 -10.37 -29.11 -7.73
N ASP A 156 -10.42 -28.78 -6.45
CA ASP A 156 -11.47 -27.92 -5.87
C ASP A 156 -10.99 -26.49 -5.57
N VAL A 157 -9.67 -26.27 -5.50
CA VAL A 157 -9.06 -25.00 -5.09
C VAL A 157 -8.15 -24.49 -6.19
N ALA A 158 -8.33 -23.22 -6.57
CA ALA A 158 -7.43 -22.50 -7.45
C ALA A 158 -6.92 -21.19 -6.85
N ILE A 159 -5.65 -20.88 -7.09
CA ILE A 159 -5.08 -19.57 -6.82
C ILE A 159 -4.45 -19.03 -8.10
N TYR A 160 -4.81 -17.80 -8.47
CA TYR A 160 -4.15 -17.04 -9.52
C TYR A 160 -3.23 -16.01 -8.87
N VAL A 161 -1.92 -16.08 -9.13
CA VAL A 161 -0.97 -15.04 -8.66
C VAL A 161 -0.59 -14.14 -9.82
N LEU A 162 -1.01 -12.87 -9.73
CA LEU A 162 -0.59 -11.81 -10.63
C LEU A 162 0.60 -11.07 -10.04
N SER A 163 1.74 -11.15 -10.73
CA SER A 163 2.94 -10.40 -10.38
C SER A 163 3.17 -9.24 -11.36
N ARG A 164 3.56 -8.10 -10.79
CA ARG A 164 4.04 -6.91 -11.50
C ARG A 164 5.22 -6.35 -10.74
N ILE A 165 6.23 -5.91 -11.48
CA ILE A 165 7.42 -5.27 -10.93
C ILE A 165 7.54 -3.85 -11.49
N SER A 166 8.04 -2.95 -10.66
CA SER A 166 8.42 -1.58 -11.00
C SER A 166 9.74 -1.24 -10.31
N GLY A 167 10.40 -0.18 -10.74
CA GLY A 167 11.62 0.28 -10.09
C GLY A 167 12.21 1.51 -10.73
N GLU A 168 13.46 1.76 -10.38
CA GLU A 168 14.16 3.01 -10.66
C GLU A 168 14.28 3.31 -12.16
N GLY A 169 14.02 4.57 -12.54
CA GLY A 169 14.21 5.04 -13.90
C GLY A 169 13.02 4.85 -14.85
N SER A 170 11.88 4.37 -14.36
CA SER A 170 10.64 4.33 -15.16
C SER A 170 9.38 4.39 -14.31
N ASP A 171 8.41 5.18 -14.74
CA ASP A 171 7.06 5.15 -14.20
C ASP A 171 6.25 3.99 -14.77
N ARG A 172 5.29 3.50 -13.98
CA ARG A 172 4.29 2.55 -14.46
C ARG A 172 3.34 3.23 -15.44
N ARG A 173 2.91 2.51 -16.47
CA ARG A 173 1.98 3.02 -17.49
C ARG A 173 0.58 2.43 -17.36
N TYR A 174 -0.41 3.23 -17.73
CA TYR A 174 -1.83 2.84 -17.86
C TYR A 174 -2.08 2.02 -19.13
N VAL A 175 -1.46 0.83 -19.21
CA VAL A 175 -1.59 -0.09 -20.34
C VAL A 175 -1.85 -1.52 -19.85
N LYS A 176 -2.36 -2.36 -20.77
CA LYS A 176 -2.55 -3.80 -20.52
C LYS A 176 -1.22 -4.49 -20.24
N GLY A 177 -1.22 -5.42 -19.29
CA GLY A 177 -0.03 -6.13 -18.84
C GLY A 177 0.87 -5.32 -17.92
N GLU A 178 0.36 -4.21 -17.39
CA GLU A 178 1.05 -3.32 -16.46
C GLU A 178 0.09 -2.85 -15.36
N PHE A 179 -0.47 -1.63 -15.44
CA PHE A 179 -1.54 -1.19 -14.54
C PHE A 179 -2.87 -1.92 -14.79
N HIS A 180 -3.23 -2.11 -16.07
CA HIS A 180 -4.39 -2.90 -16.45
C HIS A 180 -3.99 -4.36 -16.69
N LEU A 181 -4.95 -5.26 -16.46
CA LEU A 181 -4.83 -6.66 -16.85
C LEU A 181 -4.74 -6.79 -18.38
N THR A 182 -4.05 -7.82 -18.86
CA THR A 182 -4.21 -8.29 -20.24
C THR A 182 -5.59 -8.91 -20.44
N ASP A 183 -6.03 -9.05 -21.69
CA ASP A 183 -7.29 -9.72 -22.01
C ASP A 183 -7.23 -11.19 -21.60
N THR A 184 -6.06 -11.83 -21.76
CA THR A 184 -5.79 -13.19 -21.33
C THR A 184 -5.91 -13.34 -19.81
N GLU A 185 -5.24 -12.48 -19.03
CA GLU A 185 -5.32 -12.51 -17.56
C GLU A 185 -6.76 -12.36 -17.09
N ARG A 186 -7.48 -11.37 -17.60
CA ARG A 186 -8.89 -11.13 -17.27
C ARG A 186 -9.75 -12.36 -17.58
N LYS A 187 -9.59 -12.95 -18.77
CA LYS A 187 -10.33 -14.14 -19.18
C LYS A 187 -10.08 -15.31 -18.24
N ILE A 188 -8.80 -15.59 -17.92
CA ILE A 188 -8.43 -16.69 -17.02
C ILE A 188 -9.02 -16.46 -15.63
N ILE A 189 -8.76 -15.29 -15.04
CA ILE A 189 -9.24 -14.94 -13.69
C ILE A 189 -10.75 -15.12 -13.57
N LEU A 190 -11.54 -14.60 -14.53
CA LEU A 190 -12.99 -14.74 -14.52
C LEU A 190 -13.45 -16.18 -14.76
N THR A 191 -12.74 -16.95 -15.59
CA THR A 191 -13.04 -18.37 -15.80
C THR A 191 -12.83 -19.17 -14.52
N LEU A 192 -11.71 -18.93 -13.82
CA LEU A 192 -11.39 -19.60 -12.56
C LEU A 192 -12.38 -19.22 -11.45
N ALA A 193 -12.71 -17.92 -11.34
CA ALA A 193 -13.67 -17.43 -10.36
C ALA A 193 -15.08 -18.05 -10.51
N ARG A 194 -15.48 -18.39 -11.74
CA ARG A 194 -16.76 -19.06 -12.03
C ARG A 194 -16.71 -20.58 -11.89
N GLY A 195 -15.54 -21.18 -12.13
CA GLY A 195 -15.39 -22.63 -12.28
C GLY A 195 -14.97 -23.38 -11.03
N TYR A 196 -14.16 -22.76 -10.16
CA TYR A 196 -13.62 -23.41 -8.96
C TYR A 196 -14.52 -23.23 -7.74
N LYS A 197 -14.56 -24.23 -6.86
CA LYS A 197 -15.30 -24.14 -5.59
C LYS A 197 -14.69 -23.08 -4.67
N LYS A 198 -13.36 -23.04 -4.58
CA LYS A 198 -12.60 -22.03 -3.86
C LYS A 198 -11.60 -21.37 -4.79
N PHE A 199 -11.70 -20.06 -4.95
CA PHE A 199 -10.79 -19.28 -5.79
C PHE A 199 -10.28 -18.04 -5.06
N MET A 200 -8.98 -17.77 -5.18
CA MET A 200 -8.36 -16.51 -4.74
C MET A 200 -7.48 -15.91 -5.83
N LEU A 201 -7.65 -14.61 -6.04
CA LEU A 201 -6.72 -13.78 -6.80
C LEU A 201 -5.71 -13.16 -5.83
N VAL A 202 -4.42 -13.34 -6.11
CA VAL A 202 -3.33 -12.82 -5.29
C VAL A 202 -2.51 -11.81 -6.11
N PHE A 203 -2.31 -10.62 -5.57
CA PHE A 203 -1.46 -9.58 -6.15
C PHE A 203 -0.09 -9.55 -5.49
N ASN A 204 0.91 -10.05 -6.20
CA ASN A 204 2.33 -9.87 -5.89
C ASN A 204 2.86 -8.63 -6.64
N THR A 205 2.36 -7.45 -6.24
CA THR A 205 2.62 -6.18 -6.90
C THR A 205 3.10 -5.14 -5.90
N GLY A 206 4.03 -4.27 -6.31
CA GLY A 206 4.51 -3.17 -5.47
C GLY A 206 3.56 -1.98 -5.40
N GLY A 207 2.49 -1.95 -6.21
CA GLY A 207 1.54 -0.85 -6.25
C GLY A 207 0.16 -1.24 -6.76
N VAL A 208 -0.70 -0.24 -6.86
CA VAL A 208 -2.13 -0.34 -7.21
C VAL A 208 -2.34 -1.07 -8.54
N MET A 209 -3.43 -1.84 -8.61
CA MET A 209 -3.91 -2.51 -9.82
C MET A 209 -5.37 -2.12 -10.09
N ASP A 210 -5.73 -2.01 -11.36
CA ASP A 210 -7.13 -1.81 -11.77
C ASP A 210 -7.93 -3.12 -11.61
N LEU A 211 -9.01 -3.05 -10.84
CA LEU A 211 -9.91 -4.18 -10.54
C LEU A 211 -11.25 -4.08 -11.27
N THR A 212 -11.40 -3.13 -12.20
CA THR A 212 -12.63 -2.93 -12.97
C THR A 212 -13.04 -4.21 -13.68
N GLY A 213 -14.31 -4.61 -13.50
CA GLY A 213 -14.89 -5.80 -14.14
C GLY A 213 -14.44 -7.13 -13.55
N LEU A 214 -13.95 -7.15 -12.31
CA LEU A 214 -13.64 -8.36 -11.53
C LEU A 214 -14.66 -8.61 -10.40
N ASP A 215 -15.89 -8.14 -10.50
CA ASP A 215 -16.93 -8.23 -9.44
C ASP A 215 -17.27 -9.67 -9.01
N GLU A 216 -16.99 -10.63 -9.89
CA GLU A 216 -17.16 -12.06 -9.65
C GLU A 216 -16.07 -12.67 -8.77
N VAL A 217 -14.90 -12.02 -8.66
CA VAL A 217 -13.79 -12.50 -7.81
C VAL A 217 -14.10 -12.16 -6.35
N LYS A 218 -14.35 -13.20 -5.55
CA LYS A 218 -14.80 -13.06 -4.16
C LYS A 218 -13.70 -13.08 -3.11
N ASN A 219 -12.52 -13.60 -3.43
CA ASN A 219 -11.34 -13.51 -2.56
C ASN A 219 -10.19 -12.81 -3.32
N ILE A 220 -9.70 -11.72 -2.76
CA ILE A 220 -8.59 -10.95 -3.33
C ILE A 220 -7.61 -10.61 -2.21
N LEU A 221 -6.36 -11.06 -2.34
CA LEU A 221 -5.27 -10.80 -1.41
C LEU A 221 -4.18 -9.98 -2.09
N VAL A 222 -3.78 -8.86 -1.50
CA VAL A 222 -2.55 -8.14 -1.86
C VAL A 222 -1.42 -8.73 -1.03
N LEU A 223 -0.61 -9.58 -1.67
CA LEU A 223 0.59 -10.17 -1.08
C LEU A 223 1.72 -9.14 -0.95
N SER A 224 1.72 -8.11 -1.81
CA SER A 224 2.84 -7.16 -1.93
C SER A 224 4.13 -7.89 -2.36
N GLN A 225 5.28 -7.33 -2.02
CA GLN A 225 6.63 -7.84 -2.30
C GLN A 225 7.44 -7.79 -1.01
N LEU A 226 7.51 -8.90 -0.28
CA LEU A 226 7.87 -8.97 1.14
C LEU A 226 9.31 -9.42 1.39
N GLY A 227 10.19 -9.31 0.39
CA GLY A 227 11.54 -9.85 0.47
C GLY A 227 11.58 -11.37 0.33
N VAL A 228 12.63 -11.99 0.89
CA VAL A 228 12.98 -13.40 0.64
C VAL A 228 11.93 -14.41 1.08
N ASN A 229 11.14 -14.09 2.11
CA ASN A 229 10.11 -14.98 2.66
C ASN A 229 8.71 -14.72 2.10
N THR A 230 8.58 -13.95 1.01
CA THR A 230 7.29 -13.65 0.35
C THR A 230 6.44 -14.90 0.10
N SER A 231 7.04 -15.93 -0.50
CA SER A 231 6.33 -17.17 -0.86
C SER A 231 5.94 -17.99 0.35
N LYS A 232 6.81 -18.07 1.37
CA LYS A 232 6.54 -18.74 2.65
C LYS A 232 5.39 -18.06 3.39
N ALA A 233 5.39 -16.73 3.47
CA ALA A 233 4.32 -15.99 4.12
C ALA A 233 2.96 -16.25 3.47
N LEU A 234 2.92 -16.37 2.13
CA LEU A 234 1.68 -16.74 1.43
C LEU A 234 1.19 -18.15 1.82
N VAL A 235 2.09 -19.13 1.94
CA VAL A 235 1.74 -20.47 2.43
C VAL A 235 1.10 -20.39 3.81
N ASP A 236 1.73 -19.68 4.74
CA ASP A 236 1.28 -19.58 6.13
C ASP A 236 -0.11 -18.93 6.23
N VAL A 237 -0.38 -17.91 5.40
CA VAL A 237 -1.68 -17.25 5.30
C VAL A 237 -2.74 -18.18 4.67
N ILE A 238 -2.42 -18.86 3.57
CA ILE A 238 -3.36 -19.77 2.90
C ILE A 238 -3.72 -20.98 3.78
N GLN A 239 -2.77 -21.51 4.56
CA GLN A 239 -3.02 -22.60 5.51
C GLN A 239 -3.74 -22.13 6.79
N GLY A 240 -3.78 -20.82 7.06
CA GLY A 240 -4.36 -20.27 8.29
C GLY A 240 -3.44 -20.38 9.51
N LYS A 241 -2.15 -20.65 9.31
CA LYS A 241 -1.12 -20.57 10.35
C LYS A 241 -0.86 -19.12 10.77
N SER A 242 -1.05 -18.19 9.83
CA SER A 242 -1.11 -16.75 10.07
C SER A 242 -2.29 -16.13 9.31
N TYR A 243 -2.44 -14.81 9.40
CA TYR A 243 -3.55 -14.06 8.82
C TYR A 243 -3.10 -12.70 8.30
N PRO A 244 -3.76 -12.17 7.24
CA PRO A 244 -3.56 -10.79 6.83
C PRO A 244 -4.18 -9.86 7.88
N SER A 245 -3.47 -8.78 8.19
CA SER A 245 -3.96 -7.71 9.06
C SER A 245 -3.44 -6.33 8.63
N GLY A 246 -2.95 -6.23 7.40
CA GLY A 246 -2.51 -4.96 6.82
C GLY A 246 -3.69 -4.11 6.37
N LYS A 247 -3.47 -2.80 6.32
CA LYS A 247 -4.40 -1.79 5.79
C LYS A 247 -3.78 -1.09 4.58
N LEU A 248 -4.59 -0.67 3.62
CA LEU A 248 -4.15 0.05 2.43
C LEU A 248 -3.56 1.41 2.80
N THR A 249 -2.35 1.70 2.33
CA THR A 249 -1.70 3.02 2.48
C THR A 249 -2.01 3.97 1.31
N THR A 250 -2.79 3.51 0.33
CA THR A 250 -3.21 4.27 -0.85
C THR A 250 -4.67 3.98 -1.15
N THR A 251 -5.40 4.95 -1.70
CA THR A 251 -6.75 4.72 -2.22
C THR A 251 -6.66 3.95 -3.54
N TRP A 252 -7.40 2.85 -3.66
CA TRP A 252 -7.46 2.04 -4.89
C TRP A 252 -8.75 2.34 -5.63
N THR A 253 -8.63 2.77 -6.88
CA THR A 253 -9.78 3.05 -7.74
C THR A 253 -9.42 2.95 -9.22
N LYS A 254 -10.39 3.21 -10.11
CA LYS A 254 -10.17 3.18 -11.57
C LYS A 254 -9.30 4.37 -11.99
N LYS A 255 -8.57 4.23 -13.10
CA LYS A 255 -7.75 5.35 -13.63
C LYS A 255 -8.58 6.61 -13.87
N GLU A 256 -9.82 6.43 -14.31
CA GLU A 256 -10.74 7.51 -14.68
C GLU A 256 -11.20 8.33 -13.47
N ASP A 257 -11.10 7.77 -12.25
CA ASP A 257 -11.51 8.45 -11.03
C ASP A 257 -10.37 9.30 -10.44
N TYR A 258 -9.11 9.07 -10.83
CA TYR A 258 -7.99 9.89 -10.37
C TYR A 258 -8.07 11.30 -10.99
N PRO A 259 -7.87 12.36 -10.18
CA PRO A 259 -8.01 13.73 -10.65
C PRO A 259 -7.01 14.08 -11.75
N GLU A 260 -7.47 14.75 -12.80
CA GLU A 260 -6.62 15.39 -13.81
C GLU A 260 -6.40 16.88 -13.46
N ILE A 261 -5.99 17.14 -12.21
CA ILE A 261 -5.83 18.49 -11.67
C ILE A 261 -4.42 19.04 -11.95
N GLY A 262 -3.39 18.24 -11.71
CA GLY A 262 -1.98 18.57 -11.96
C GLY A 262 -1.41 17.91 -13.22
N THR A 263 -0.09 17.93 -13.35
CA THR A 263 0.64 17.13 -14.35
C THR A 263 1.44 16.03 -13.67
N PHE A 264 1.84 15.00 -14.43
CA PHE A 264 2.69 13.91 -13.94
C PHE A 264 3.50 13.34 -15.11
N GLY A 265 4.75 12.93 -14.86
CA GLY A 265 5.62 12.33 -15.88
C GLY A 265 6.18 13.31 -16.91
N GLY A 266 6.17 14.62 -16.60
CA GLY A 266 6.80 15.64 -17.43
C GLY A 266 8.32 15.50 -17.41
N VAL A 267 8.97 15.70 -18.56
CA VAL A 267 10.44 15.54 -18.70
C VAL A 267 11.22 16.64 -17.98
N TYR A 268 10.64 17.84 -17.91
CA TYR A 268 11.30 19.03 -17.36
C TYR A 268 10.68 19.45 -16.03
N ASP A 269 9.37 19.60 -16.00
CA ASP A 269 8.63 20.10 -14.85
C ASP A 269 7.33 19.31 -14.63
N THR A 270 6.83 19.37 -13.40
CA THR A 270 5.58 18.75 -12.95
C THR A 270 4.85 19.76 -12.06
N ASP A 271 3.61 20.09 -12.43
CA ASP A 271 2.78 21.07 -11.75
C ASP A 271 1.86 20.34 -10.77
N TYR A 272 2.17 20.43 -9.48
CA TYR A 272 1.37 19.86 -8.38
C TYR A 272 0.15 20.74 -8.05
N LYS A 273 -0.73 20.97 -9.03
CA LYS A 273 -1.92 21.83 -8.88
C LYS A 273 -2.94 21.24 -7.93
N GLU A 274 -2.85 19.95 -7.59
CA GLU A 274 -3.71 19.33 -6.57
C GLU A 274 -3.42 19.87 -5.17
N GLY A 275 -2.27 20.53 -4.95
CA GLY A 275 -1.89 21.10 -3.67
C GLY A 275 -1.96 20.06 -2.54
N ILE A 276 -2.79 20.34 -1.53
CA ILE A 276 -2.98 19.45 -0.38
C ILE A 276 -3.86 18.23 -0.68
N TYR A 277 -4.53 18.18 -1.83
CA TYR A 277 -5.49 17.14 -2.21
C TYR A 277 -4.80 15.92 -2.84
N VAL A 278 -3.87 15.31 -2.13
CA VAL A 278 -3.18 14.08 -2.57
C VAL A 278 -3.86 12.84 -1.97
N GLY A 279 -4.23 11.87 -2.83
CA GLY A 279 -4.80 10.59 -2.42
C GLY A 279 -6.18 10.75 -1.76
N TYR A 280 -6.40 10.12 -0.60
CA TYR A 280 -7.70 10.16 0.08
C TYR A 280 -8.15 11.58 0.44
N ARG A 281 -7.22 12.54 0.61
CA ARG A 281 -7.55 13.96 0.79
C ARG A 281 -8.38 14.48 -0.37
N TYR A 282 -8.06 14.12 -1.61
CA TYR A 282 -8.89 14.43 -2.77
C TYR A 282 -10.19 13.62 -2.75
N PHE A 283 -10.07 12.29 -2.75
CA PHE A 283 -11.22 11.41 -2.98
C PHE A 283 -12.31 11.62 -1.93
N ASP A 284 -11.92 11.76 -0.66
CA ASP A 284 -12.85 12.00 0.43
C ASP A 284 -13.46 13.40 0.34
N THR A 285 -12.68 14.43 0.00
CA THR A 285 -13.22 15.79 -0.14
C THR A 285 -14.19 15.92 -1.31
N ALA A 286 -13.80 15.44 -2.49
CA ALA A 286 -14.63 15.43 -3.70
C ALA A 286 -15.74 14.35 -3.68
N ASN A 287 -15.81 13.55 -2.62
CA ASN A 287 -16.75 12.45 -2.43
C ASN A 287 -16.85 11.49 -3.65
N VAL A 288 -15.70 11.19 -4.25
CA VAL A 288 -15.60 10.23 -5.36
C VAL A 288 -15.84 8.82 -4.83
N ASP A 289 -16.57 8.01 -5.61
CA ASP A 289 -16.80 6.58 -5.32
C ASP A 289 -15.54 5.79 -5.67
N VAL A 290 -14.89 5.22 -4.66
CA VAL A 290 -13.60 4.51 -4.78
C VAL A 290 -13.79 3.03 -4.46
N MET A 291 -13.04 2.16 -5.13
CA MET A 291 -13.15 0.71 -4.90
C MET A 291 -12.73 0.31 -3.49
N TYR A 292 -11.58 0.81 -3.03
CA TYR A 292 -11.10 0.60 -1.67
C TYR A 292 -10.48 1.90 -1.13
N PRO A 293 -10.98 2.42 0.00
CA PRO A 293 -10.49 3.66 0.57
C PRO A 293 -9.12 3.47 1.24
N PHE A 294 -8.49 4.59 1.57
CA PHE A 294 -7.29 4.58 2.41
C PHE A 294 -7.63 3.96 3.79
N GLY A 295 -6.70 3.22 4.37
CA GLY A 295 -6.90 2.51 5.63
C GLY A 295 -7.75 1.23 5.51
N PHE A 296 -8.26 0.87 4.33
CA PHE A 296 -9.06 -0.34 4.18
C PHE A 296 -8.22 -1.62 4.22
N GLY A 297 -8.72 -2.66 4.89
CA GLY A 297 -8.14 -3.98 4.84
C GLY A 297 -8.91 -4.96 5.72
N LEU A 298 -9.21 -6.13 5.18
CA LEU A 298 -9.91 -7.20 5.88
C LEU A 298 -8.90 -8.17 6.53
N GLY A 299 -9.40 -8.96 7.49
CA GLY A 299 -8.74 -10.15 8.00
C GLY A 299 -9.63 -11.39 7.85
N TYR A 300 -9.18 -12.53 8.36
CA TYR A 300 -9.99 -13.76 8.37
C TYR A 300 -11.10 -13.76 9.44
N THR A 301 -11.00 -12.90 10.44
CA THR A 301 -12.03 -12.70 11.47
C THR A 301 -12.79 -11.38 11.28
N GLU A 302 -13.75 -11.12 12.16
CA GLU A 302 -14.53 -9.89 12.23
C GLU A 302 -14.30 -9.18 13.57
N PHE A 303 -14.30 -7.85 13.55
CA PHE A 303 -14.11 -7.03 14.73
C PHE A 303 -15.26 -6.03 14.88
N ASN A 304 -15.67 -5.83 16.13
CA ASN A 304 -16.46 -4.67 16.53
C ASN A 304 -15.59 -3.76 17.38
N TYR A 305 -15.81 -2.46 17.28
CA TYR A 305 -15.17 -1.50 18.17
C TYR A 305 -16.17 -0.51 18.74
N THR A 306 -15.89 -0.05 19.96
CA THR A 306 -16.71 0.93 20.67
C THR A 306 -15.82 2.02 21.21
N LEU A 307 -16.26 3.28 21.07
CA LEU A 307 -15.61 4.41 21.73
C LEU A 307 -15.97 4.42 23.21
N GLU A 308 -14.97 4.41 24.07
CA GLU A 308 -15.15 4.44 25.54
C GLU A 308 -15.05 5.88 26.08
N SER A 309 -14.05 6.64 25.63
CA SER A 309 -13.92 8.04 26.03
C SER A 309 -13.08 8.85 25.05
N VAL A 310 -13.30 10.17 25.06
CA VAL A 310 -12.42 11.16 24.45
C VAL A 310 -12.07 12.15 25.54
N ASN A 311 -10.80 12.51 25.66
CA ASN A 311 -10.36 13.52 26.61
C ASN A 311 -9.47 14.53 25.87
N LEU A 312 -9.64 15.80 26.21
CA LEU A 312 -8.74 16.87 25.81
C LEU A 312 -8.03 17.38 27.06
N VAL A 313 -6.70 17.33 27.07
CA VAL A 313 -5.87 17.94 28.11
C VAL A 313 -4.87 18.85 27.41
N ASN A 314 -4.97 20.17 27.64
CA ASN A 314 -4.25 21.16 26.86
C ASN A 314 -4.54 20.98 25.36
N ASP A 315 -3.53 20.67 24.55
CA ASP A 315 -3.65 20.38 23.12
C ASP A 315 -3.62 18.88 22.77
N GLU A 316 -3.46 18.00 23.77
CA GLU A 316 -3.42 16.55 23.60
C GLU A 316 -4.83 15.96 23.64
N VAL A 317 -5.22 15.32 22.54
CA VAL A 317 -6.47 14.56 22.41
C VAL A 317 -6.16 13.09 22.64
N LYS A 318 -6.91 12.45 23.54
CA LYS A 318 -6.77 11.04 23.88
C LYS A 318 -8.10 10.32 23.76
N LEU A 319 -8.16 9.33 22.89
CA LEU A 319 -9.29 8.47 22.67
C LEU A 319 -9.00 7.11 23.29
N LYS A 320 -9.98 6.56 24.00
CA LYS A 320 -9.99 5.14 24.39
C LYS A 320 -11.09 4.45 23.62
N ALA A 321 -10.77 3.32 23.00
CA ALA A 321 -11.72 2.52 22.27
C ALA A 321 -11.45 1.03 22.49
N SER A 322 -12.50 0.27 22.80
CA SER A 322 -12.44 -1.18 22.89
C SER A 322 -12.56 -1.80 21.50
N VAL A 323 -11.74 -2.80 21.21
CA VAL A 323 -11.80 -3.65 20.02
C VAL A 323 -12.04 -5.09 20.47
N LYS A 324 -13.11 -5.71 19.96
CA LYS A 324 -13.46 -7.09 20.26
C LYS A 324 -13.47 -7.94 19.00
N ASN A 325 -12.79 -9.09 19.06
CA ASN A 325 -12.89 -10.12 18.03
C ASN A 325 -14.22 -10.87 18.16
N THR A 326 -15.06 -10.80 17.13
CA THR A 326 -16.41 -11.40 17.10
C THR A 326 -16.54 -12.51 16.05
N GLY A 327 -15.47 -12.82 15.33
CA GLY A 327 -15.43 -13.91 14.38
C GLY A 327 -14.80 -15.19 14.96
N ASN A 328 -14.51 -16.14 14.07
CA ASN A 328 -14.07 -17.49 14.46
C ASN A 328 -12.54 -17.70 14.38
N PHE A 329 -11.80 -16.71 13.88
CA PHE A 329 -10.35 -16.80 13.73
C PHE A 329 -9.67 -15.80 14.65
N LYS A 330 -8.42 -16.08 15.04
CA LYS A 330 -7.57 -15.07 15.67
C LYS A 330 -7.20 -13.98 14.65
N GLY A 331 -6.97 -12.76 15.11
CA GLY A 331 -6.63 -11.65 14.23
C GLY A 331 -6.18 -10.40 14.97
N LYS A 332 -5.84 -9.36 14.22
CA LYS A 332 -5.59 -7.99 14.71
C LYS A 332 -6.45 -7.01 13.94
N GLU A 333 -6.84 -5.92 14.58
CA GLU A 333 -7.55 -4.80 13.95
C GLU A 333 -6.78 -3.49 14.15
N VAL A 334 -6.93 -2.56 13.21
CA VAL A 334 -6.38 -1.20 13.30
C VAL A 334 -7.53 -0.22 13.46
N LEU A 335 -7.49 0.57 14.52
CA LEU A 335 -8.34 1.75 14.66
C LEU A 335 -7.57 2.98 14.20
N GLU A 336 -8.26 3.87 13.51
CA GLU A 336 -7.74 5.06 12.85
C GLU A 336 -8.53 6.28 13.34
N VAL A 337 -7.81 7.34 13.70
CA VAL A 337 -8.38 8.62 14.11
C VAL A 337 -8.15 9.64 13.01
N TYR A 338 -9.22 10.31 12.61
CA TYR A 338 -9.20 11.37 11.60
C TYR A 338 -9.69 12.69 12.19
N LEU A 339 -9.24 13.80 11.61
CA LEU A 339 -9.59 15.16 11.99
C LEU A 339 -10.14 15.92 10.79
N THR A 340 -11.38 16.38 10.90
CA THR A 340 -11.94 17.41 10.01
C THR A 340 -11.65 18.78 10.62
N LYS A 341 -11.08 19.68 9.83
CA LYS A 341 -10.77 21.05 10.25
C LYS A 341 -11.81 22.04 9.73
N PRO A 342 -11.99 23.20 10.37
CA PRO A 342 -12.87 24.23 9.86
C PRO A 342 -12.29 24.84 8.57
N ILE A 343 -13.14 25.02 7.56
CA ILE A 343 -12.77 25.75 6.35
C ILE A 343 -13.19 27.21 6.51
N ASN A 344 -12.23 28.07 6.89
CA ASN A 344 -12.42 29.52 6.83
C ASN A 344 -11.30 30.21 6.06
N LYS A 345 -10.15 30.47 6.71
CA LYS A 345 -9.04 31.20 6.09
C LYS A 345 -8.28 30.33 5.10
N LEU A 346 -8.12 29.05 5.42
CA LEU A 346 -7.43 28.06 4.62
C LEU A 346 -8.43 27.05 4.06
N ASP A 347 -8.10 26.52 2.89
CA ASP A 347 -8.80 25.35 2.38
C ASP A 347 -8.27 24.10 3.06
N GLU A 348 -9.12 23.10 3.27
CA GLU A 348 -8.78 21.88 4.00
C GLU A 348 -9.41 20.66 3.33
N PRO A 349 -8.77 19.49 3.45
CA PRO A 349 -9.44 18.24 3.10
C PRO A 349 -10.57 17.94 4.09
N TYR A 350 -11.56 17.18 3.64
CA TYR A 350 -12.66 16.71 4.49
C TYR A 350 -12.18 16.06 5.79
N GLN A 351 -11.06 15.33 5.73
CA GLN A 351 -10.40 14.79 6.91
C GLN A 351 -8.91 14.53 6.66
N VAL A 352 -8.13 14.48 7.73
CA VAL A 352 -6.74 13.99 7.74
C VAL A 352 -6.55 12.93 8.82
N LEU A 353 -5.79 11.87 8.54
CA LEU A 353 -5.37 10.87 9.53
C LEU A 353 -4.46 11.57 10.56
N VAL A 354 -4.82 11.46 11.84
CA VAL A 354 -4.07 12.07 12.97
C VAL A 354 -3.48 11.08 13.96
N GLY A 355 -3.91 9.82 13.89
CA GLY A 355 -3.35 8.74 14.70
C GLY A 355 -3.96 7.40 14.31
N PHE A 356 -3.30 6.31 14.66
CA PHE A 356 -3.83 4.97 14.52
C PHE A 356 -3.17 4.07 15.56
N GLU A 357 -3.87 3.02 15.96
CA GLU A 357 -3.34 1.98 16.84
C GLU A 357 -3.79 0.61 16.35
N LYS A 358 -2.92 -0.38 16.53
CA LYS A 358 -3.20 -1.76 16.14
C LYS A 358 -3.32 -2.61 17.40
N SER A 359 -4.36 -3.43 17.45
CA SER A 359 -4.54 -4.37 18.55
C SER A 359 -3.42 -5.40 18.62
N LYS A 360 -3.22 -5.98 19.81
CA LYS A 360 -2.57 -7.29 19.93
C LYS A 360 -3.36 -8.34 19.15
N GLU A 361 -2.77 -9.53 19.01
CA GLU A 361 -3.51 -10.68 18.49
C GLU A 361 -4.65 -11.04 19.47
N LEU A 362 -5.89 -10.98 18.98
CA LEU A 362 -7.09 -11.33 19.74
C LEU A 362 -7.62 -12.68 19.26
N ILE A 363 -7.80 -13.63 20.17
CA ILE A 363 -8.57 -14.86 19.87
C ILE A 363 -10.08 -14.54 19.81
N PRO A 364 -10.93 -15.42 19.26
CA PRO A 364 -12.39 -15.22 19.28
C PRO A 364 -12.91 -14.84 20.67
N GLU A 365 -13.81 -13.86 20.71
CA GLU A 365 -14.39 -13.25 21.92
C GLU A 365 -13.42 -12.45 22.81
N GLU A 366 -12.13 -12.40 22.51
CA GLU A 366 -11.18 -11.55 23.22
C GLU A 366 -11.36 -10.06 22.84
N GLU A 367 -11.12 -9.19 23.82
CA GLU A 367 -11.25 -7.74 23.70
C GLU A 367 -9.98 -7.06 24.23
N GLU A 368 -9.64 -5.92 23.63
CA GLU A 368 -8.57 -5.03 24.08
C GLU A 368 -9.02 -3.56 24.02
N GLU A 369 -8.69 -2.79 25.06
CA GLU A 369 -8.82 -1.33 25.06
C GLU A 369 -7.57 -0.72 24.41
N LEU A 370 -7.74 0.01 23.31
CA LEU A 370 -6.70 0.80 22.66
C LEU A 370 -6.75 2.25 23.13
N THR A 371 -5.57 2.87 23.26
CA THR A 371 -5.42 4.30 23.52
C THR A 371 -4.80 4.97 22.31
N LEU A 372 -5.57 5.79 21.61
CA LEU A 372 -5.10 6.59 20.47
C LEU A 372 -4.90 8.04 20.92
N ASN A 373 -3.75 8.63 20.61
CA ASN A 373 -3.46 10.00 21.02
C ASN A 373 -2.81 10.82 19.91
N PHE A 374 -3.12 12.11 19.88
CA PHE A 374 -2.50 13.06 18.99
C PHE A 374 -2.54 14.47 19.61
N LYS A 375 -1.63 15.35 19.18
CA LYS A 375 -1.69 16.78 19.53
C LYS A 375 -2.32 17.55 18.40
N LEU A 376 -3.26 18.44 18.72
CA LEU A 376 -3.89 19.30 17.71
C LEU A 376 -2.86 20.17 16.98
N SER A 377 -1.86 20.67 17.71
CA SER A 377 -0.78 21.52 17.20
C SER A 377 0.07 20.84 16.11
N ASP A 378 0.21 19.51 16.13
CA ASP A 378 0.93 18.74 15.08
C ASP A 378 0.20 18.76 13.73
N PHE A 379 -1.10 19.09 13.74
CA PHE A 379 -1.95 19.14 12.54
C PHE A 379 -2.37 20.58 12.18
N ALA A 380 -1.63 21.59 12.65
CA ALA A 380 -1.75 22.95 12.15
C ALA A 380 -1.52 23.04 10.64
N SER A 381 -2.14 24.02 9.99
CA SER A 381 -2.07 24.22 8.54
C SER A 381 -1.15 25.37 8.18
N TYR A 382 -0.40 25.25 7.09
CA TYR A 382 0.56 26.27 6.68
C TYR A 382 -0.10 27.44 5.94
N TYR A 383 -0.01 28.63 6.51
CA TYR A 383 -0.46 29.89 5.90
C TYR A 383 0.73 30.64 5.29
N ALA A 384 0.91 30.45 3.98
CA ALA A 384 2.05 30.97 3.23
C ALA A 384 2.21 32.50 3.28
N ASN A 385 1.13 33.28 3.36
CA ASN A 385 1.20 34.75 3.38
C ASN A 385 2.02 35.30 4.56
N ASN A 386 1.96 34.63 5.72
CA ASN A 386 2.67 35.03 6.93
C ASN A 386 3.80 34.06 7.32
N ALA A 387 4.02 33.01 6.52
CA ALA A 387 4.91 31.91 6.83
C ALA A 387 4.66 31.29 8.22
N THR A 388 3.40 31.00 8.54
CA THR A 388 2.99 30.46 9.86
C THR A 388 2.26 29.14 9.73
N TYR A 389 2.49 28.21 10.66
CA TYR A 389 1.55 27.11 10.92
C TYR A 389 0.49 27.60 11.91
N ILE A 390 -0.79 27.47 11.55
CA ILE A 390 -1.92 27.97 12.34
C ILE A 390 -2.97 26.88 12.60
N LEU A 391 -3.64 26.99 13.75
CA LEU A 391 -4.95 26.41 13.96
C LEU A 391 -5.96 27.54 13.77
N ASP A 392 -6.83 27.45 12.76
CA ASP A 392 -7.85 28.46 12.50
C ASP A 392 -8.98 28.35 13.54
N LYS A 393 -9.75 29.43 13.72
CA LYS A 393 -10.92 29.39 14.60
C LYS A 393 -12.00 28.47 14.04
N GLY A 394 -12.78 27.85 14.90
CA GLY A 394 -13.94 27.03 14.52
C GLY A 394 -13.90 25.63 15.10
N ASP A 395 -14.76 24.77 14.55
CA ASP A 395 -15.00 23.43 15.07
C ASP A 395 -14.12 22.41 14.34
N TYR A 396 -13.30 21.71 15.11
CA TYR A 396 -12.52 20.56 14.67
C TYR A 396 -13.26 19.28 15.06
N ILE A 397 -13.59 18.44 14.08
CA ILE A 397 -14.36 17.22 14.31
C ILE A 397 -13.39 16.03 14.34
N VAL A 398 -13.30 15.38 15.50
CA VAL A 398 -12.52 14.15 15.69
C VAL A 398 -13.38 12.96 15.31
N ARG A 399 -12.81 12.03 14.54
CA ARG A 399 -13.51 10.90 13.94
C ARG A 399 -12.76 9.62 14.26
N LEU A 400 -13.46 8.56 14.64
CA LEU A 400 -12.88 7.24 14.89
C LEU A 400 -13.40 6.26 13.84
N GLY A 401 -12.53 5.40 13.32
CA GLY A 401 -12.89 4.40 12.33
C GLY A 401 -11.85 3.30 12.15
N ASN A 402 -12.00 2.50 11.10
CA ASN A 402 -11.01 1.50 10.67
C ASN A 402 -10.69 1.56 9.16
N SER A 403 -11.11 2.65 8.51
CA SER A 403 -10.68 3.10 7.18
C SER A 403 -11.22 4.53 6.96
N SER A 404 -10.70 5.27 5.99
CA SER A 404 -11.13 6.66 5.73
C SER A 404 -12.61 6.80 5.33
N ARG A 405 -13.26 5.72 4.87
CA ARG A 405 -14.71 5.71 4.56
C ARG A 405 -15.55 4.95 5.57
N ASN A 406 -14.97 4.45 6.65
CA ASN A 406 -15.69 3.86 7.76
C ASN A 406 -15.30 4.56 9.07
N THR A 407 -15.70 5.82 9.19
CA THR A 407 -15.45 6.66 10.37
C THR A 407 -16.75 7.26 10.89
N ILE A 408 -16.78 7.55 12.19
CA ILE A 408 -17.88 8.25 12.85
C ILE A 408 -17.33 9.46 13.63
N PRO A 409 -18.00 10.63 13.58
CA PRO A 409 -17.71 11.73 14.51
C PRO A 409 -17.81 11.25 15.96
N CYS A 410 -16.81 11.58 16.78
CA CYS A 410 -16.75 11.18 18.19
C CYS A 410 -16.54 12.35 19.15
N ALA A 411 -15.94 13.45 18.69
CA ALA A 411 -15.84 14.68 19.45
C ALA A 411 -15.78 15.91 18.54
N VAL A 412 -16.13 17.06 19.10
CA VAL A 412 -15.90 18.39 18.52
C VAL A 412 -15.01 19.18 19.46
N ILE A 413 -13.97 19.78 18.92
CA ILE A 413 -13.06 20.68 19.64
C ILE A 413 -13.18 22.06 19.01
N THR A 414 -13.76 22.99 19.75
CA THR A 414 -13.95 24.37 19.31
C THR A 414 -12.72 25.21 19.67
N ILE A 415 -12.16 25.90 18.68
CA ILE A 415 -11.11 26.91 18.83
C ILE A 415 -11.75 28.29 18.64
N GLU A 416 -11.76 29.12 19.69
CA GLU A 416 -12.48 30.40 19.66
C GLU A 416 -11.79 31.49 18.82
N SER A 417 -10.46 31.42 18.71
CA SER A 417 -9.63 32.35 17.95
C SER A 417 -8.43 31.65 17.33
N GLU A 418 -7.97 32.12 16.18
CA GLU A 418 -6.77 31.59 15.51
C GLU A 418 -5.56 31.53 16.46
N ILE A 419 -4.84 30.41 16.43
CA ILE A 419 -3.63 30.15 17.21
C ILE A 419 -2.46 29.99 16.24
N VAL A 420 -1.40 30.77 16.43
CA VAL A 420 -0.14 30.56 15.71
C VAL A 420 0.68 29.51 16.44
N VAL A 421 0.80 28.32 15.85
CA VAL A 421 1.58 27.22 16.43
C VAL A 421 3.06 27.39 16.13
N LYS A 422 3.43 27.77 14.89
CA LYS A 422 4.82 28.01 14.51
C LYS A 422 4.98 29.22 13.60
N GLN A 423 6.01 30.02 13.83
CA GLN A 423 6.48 31.09 12.95
C GLN A 423 7.72 30.65 12.19
N LEU A 424 7.65 30.72 10.86
CA LEU A 424 8.70 30.31 9.91
C LEU A 424 9.07 31.47 8.97
N HIS A 425 9.91 31.17 7.97
CA HIS A 425 10.19 32.00 6.80
C HIS A 425 9.90 31.19 5.53
N ASN A 426 9.28 31.80 4.53
CA ASN A 426 9.18 31.19 3.20
C ASN A 426 10.59 31.02 2.60
N LYS A 427 10.96 29.79 2.26
CA LYS A 427 12.27 29.46 1.64
C LYS A 427 12.20 29.08 0.17
N LEU A 428 11.03 28.64 -0.28
CA LEU A 428 10.75 28.34 -1.68
C LEU A 428 10.04 29.54 -2.32
N THR A 429 10.30 29.77 -3.61
CA THR A 429 9.67 30.84 -4.39
C THR A 429 8.24 30.47 -4.77
N GLU A 430 7.46 31.47 -5.17
CA GLU A 430 6.13 31.24 -5.76
C GLU A 430 6.23 30.30 -6.97
N ASN A 431 5.32 29.34 -7.00
CA ASN A 431 5.04 28.47 -8.13
C ASN A 431 4.25 29.27 -9.19
N GLY A 432 4.49 28.97 -10.48
CA GLY A 432 3.84 29.66 -11.60
C GLY A 432 2.38 29.27 -11.85
N PHE A 433 1.70 28.68 -10.86
CA PHE A 433 0.33 28.16 -10.94
C PHE A 433 -0.39 28.29 -9.59
N GLU A 434 -1.72 28.24 -9.64
CA GLU A 434 -2.56 28.21 -8.44
C GLU A 434 -2.98 26.77 -8.13
N ASP A 435 -2.98 26.44 -6.83
CA ASP A 435 -3.51 25.18 -6.33
C ASP A 435 -5.04 25.15 -6.46
N VAL A 436 -5.59 23.97 -6.76
CA VAL A 436 -7.03 23.73 -6.73
C VAL A 436 -7.54 23.86 -5.31
N LYS A 437 -8.69 24.53 -5.21
CA LYS A 437 -9.48 24.63 -3.98
C LYS A 437 -10.79 23.89 -4.20
N LEU A 438 -11.03 22.85 -3.41
CA LEU A 438 -12.26 22.07 -3.52
C LEU A 438 -13.34 22.59 -2.57
N GLY A 439 -12.94 23.17 -1.44
CA GLY A 439 -13.84 23.35 -0.30
C GLY A 439 -14.43 22.02 0.17
N ILE A 440 -15.43 22.07 1.07
CA ILE A 440 -16.31 20.93 1.33
C ILE A 440 -17.60 21.18 0.54
N GLU A 441 -17.79 20.45 -0.56
CA GLU A 441 -19.04 20.53 -1.32
C GLU A 441 -20.24 20.08 -0.47
N SER A 442 -21.39 20.72 -0.71
CA SER A 442 -22.71 20.39 -0.15
C SER A 442 -23.25 19.00 -0.52
N SER A 443 -22.49 18.20 -1.27
CA SER A 443 -22.90 16.87 -1.74
C SER A 443 -22.83 15.81 -0.64
N ARG A 444 -22.10 16.05 0.46
CA ARG A 444 -22.11 15.18 1.64
C ARG A 444 -23.31 15.50 2.56
N PRO A 445 -24.00 14.48 3.09
CA PRO A 445 -25.06 14.69 4.08
C PRO A 445 -24.55 15.48 5.28
N THR A 446 -25.38 16.36 5.84
CA THR A 446 -25.07 17.00 7.12
C THR A 446 -24.95 15.94 8.20
N GLU A 447 -23.85 15.95 8.93
CA GLU A 447 -23.57 15.00 9.99
C GLU A 447 -24.27 15.41 11.28
N ASP A 448 -24.85 14.45 11.98
CA ASP A 448 -25.45 14.70 13.29
C ASP A 448 -24.37 14.72 14.37
N LEU A 449 -24.04 15.93 14.84
CA LEU A 449 -23.08 16.19 15.92
C LEU A 449 -23.77 16.48 17.25
N SER A 450 -25.05 16.15 17.40
CA SER A 450 -25.81 16.44 18.64
C SER A 450 -25.32 15.64 19.84
N ASN A 451 -24.87 14.40 19.61
CA ASN A 451 -24.52 13.44 20.67
C ASN A 451 -23.01 13.24 20.89
N VAL A 452 -22.16 13.96 20.15
CA VAL A 452 -20.70 13.85 20.32
C VAL A 452 -20.20 14.73 21.47
N GLN A 453 -19.08 14.34 22.08
CA GLN A 453 -18.46 15.12 23.15
C GLN A 453 -17.97 16.47 22.61
N LYS A 454 -18.11 17.55 23.39
CA LYS A 454 -17.72 18.90 22.98
C LYS A 454 -16.70 19.47 23.94
N PHE A 455 -15.61 19.99 23.38
CA PHE A 455 -14.52 20.62 24.11
C PHE A 455 -14.28 22.02 23.57
N ILE A 456 -13.77 22.91 24.42
CA ILE A 456 -13.22 24.20 24.01
C ILE A 456 -11.72 24.13 24.30
N LEU A 457 -10.89 24.37 23.29
CA LEU A 457 -9.45 24.39 23.45
C LEU A 457 -9.02 25.66 24.19
N ASP A 458 -8.24 25.52 25.26
CA ASP A 458 -7.53 26.68 25.83
C ASP A 458 -6.38 27.06 24.90
N GLY A 459 -6.56 28.14 24.14
CA GLY A 459 -5.54 28.61 23.21
C GLY A 459 -4.20 28.97 23.85
N ASN A 460 -4.17 29.28 25.16
CA ASN A 460 -2.94 29.56 25.89
C ASN A 460 -2.13 28.29 26.20
N SER A 461 -2.72 27.11 26.02
CA SER A 461 -2.04 25.84 26.24
C SER A 461 -1.05 25.49 25.11
N ILE A 462 -1.09 26.23 23.99
CA ILE A 462 -0.17 26.09 22.86
C ILE A 462 0.75 27.30 22.81
N GLU A 463 2.04 27.08 23.05
CA GLU A 463 3.09 28.09 22.88
C GLU A 463 3.54 28.18 21.41
N THR A 464 3.64 29.40 20.89
CA THR A 464 4.16 29.63 19.53
C THR A 464 5.65 29.30 19.46
N GLU A 465 6.03 28.37 18.58
CA GLU A 465 7.43 28.06 18.27
C GLU A 465 7.98 29.04 17.21
N PHE A 466 9.15 29.64 17.45
CA PHE A 466 9.83 30.51 16.49
C PHE A 466 11.05 29.81 15.91
N ILE A 467 11.05 29.52 14.60
CA ILE A 467 12.15 28.81 13.94
C ILE A 467 13.17 29.79 13.37
N THR A 468 14.42 29.63 13.79
CA THR A 468 15.58 30.32 13.22
C THR A 468 16.33 29.40 12.26
N TYR A 469 16.78 29.95 11.13
CA TYR A 469 17.46 29.21 10.07
C TYR A 469 18.98 29.40 10.07
N ASP A 470 19.52 30.05 11.10
CA ASP A 470 20.94 30.42 11.20
C ASP A 470 21.81 29.31 11.80
N LYS A 471 21.27 28.08 11.93
CA LYS A 471 22.04 26.93 12.42
C LYS A 471 23.05 26.47 11.37
N THR A 472 24.33 26.64 11.69
CA THR A 472 25.43 25.99 10.98
C THR A 472 25.55 24.53 11.41
N PHE A 473 25.63 23.63 10.44
CA PHE A 473 25.98 22.23 10.67
C PHE A 473 27.46 22.06 10.34
N GLU A 474 28.27 21.66 11.32
CA GLU A 474 29.64 21.21 11.05
C GLU A 474 29.54 19.88 10.30
N ILE A 475 30.00 19.87 9.06
CA ILE A 475 30.23 18.62 8.32
C ILE A 475 31.47 18.00 8.95
N PRO A 476 31.37 16.81 9.57
CA PRO A 476 32.55 16.14 10.09
C PRO A 476 33.58 15.97 8.97
N ASP A 477 34.84 16.30 9.23
CA ASP A 477 35.93 15.91 8.35
C ASP A 477 35.96 14.37 8.29
N GLU A 478 35.61 13.78 7.15
CA GLU A 478 35.64 12.33 6.90
C GLU A 478 37.05 11.73 7.00
#